data_AF-A0A402AKK5-F1
#
_entry.id   AF-A0A402AKK5-F1
#
_cell.length_a   1.000
_cell.length_b   1.000
_cell.length_c   1.000
_cell.angle_alpha   90.00
_cell.angle_beta   90.00
_cell.angle_gamma   90.00
#
_symmetry.space_group_name_H-M   'P 1'
#
loop_
_entity.id
_entity.type
_entity.pdbx_description
1 polymer ?
#
loop_
_entity_poly.entity_id
_entity_poly.type
_entity_poly.pdbx_seq_one_letter_code
_entity_poly.pdbx_strand_id
1 'polypeptide(L)'
;MQIHKADQNESKEARQRQECFLCTLDPKQPCHTPQLSGHFVSAQERQYQGERVSIIVIDTGTERVEIQLEDHYYRSLIKEIKARSSNIAPYTLKLQIYHLPNEPVVIEYKNGRRPRYIGNSYTLAVLETDILLNITDLNQAEYCTRQYLLNRLIPSSATEATIRGNIVHYCFKELLKEHDRGTFRETAQDTATPTTETPLQVMQRHLDQAIELNNIDIALADVSVETMRSEVQPHLESLAHWYESESNTLWTLPGVIADDQQASVDNQVRAETFLLAPEIGLRGRLDLFWQQAGQQRLLELKTGGASGELPKRDHRWQVLGYHALLAVRRQSKMKRAFATLLYSGTPGKAQAFGIRASIREIQRVNETRNILILNRVTGVPSAPQGPHAAVNAPCSNTVRRSQPC
;
A
#
# COMPACT_ATOMS: atom_id res chain seq x y z
N MET A 1 0.07 -40.57 20.84
CA MET A 1 0.84 -39.33 21.14
C MET A 1 0.74 -38.31 20.00
N GLN A 2 -0.47 -38.05 19.48
CA GLN A 2 -0.71 -37.12 18.35
C GLN A 2 -1.84 -36.11 18.61
N ILE A 3 -2.52 -36.20 19.76
CA ILE A 3 -3.67 -35.32 20.10
C ILE A 3 -3.20 -34.00 20.74
N HIS A 4 -2.03 -33.97 21.40
CA HIS A 4 -1.50 -32.76 22.04
C HIS A 4 -0.82 -31.73 21.11
N LYS A 5 -0.59 -32.03 19.83
CA LYS A 5 0.03 -31.08 18.88
C LYS A 5 -0.98 -30.14 18.21
N ALA A 6 -2.24 -30.53 18.07
CA ALA A 6 -3.29 -29.70 17.48
C ALA A 6 -3.75 -28.59 18.44
N ASP A 7 -4.01 -28.92 19.71
CA ASP A 7 -4.41 -27.95 20.74
C ASP A 7 -3.34 -26.89 21.02
N GLN A 8 -2.04 -27.25 20.93
CA GLN A 8 -0.94 -26.30 21.13
C GLN A 8 -0.76 -25.33 19.96
N ASN A 9 -1.19 -25.71 18.74
CA ASN A 9 -1.15 -24.83 17.58
C ASN A 9 -2.36 -23.87 17.59
N GLU A 10 -3.56 -24.35 17.91
CA GLU A 10 -4.74 -23.47 18.03
C GLU A 10 -4.59 -22.46 19.18
N SER A 11 -4.02 -22.86 20.32
CA SER A 11 -3.76 -21.95 21.44
C SER A 11 -2.60 -20.97 21.20
N LYS A 12 -1.61 -21.32 20.36
CA LYS A 12 -0.61 -20.38 19.85
C LYS A 12 -1.18 -19.42 18.81
N GLU A 13 -2.00 -19.88 17.89
CA GLU A 13 -2.67 -19.03 16.89
C GLU A 13 -3.68 -18.07 17.51
N ALA A 14 -4.41 -18.52 18.55
CA ALA A 14 -5.31 -17.68 19.34
C ALA A 14 -4.56 -16.63 20.18
N ARG A 15 -3.44 -16.99 20.83
CA ARG A 15 -2.56 -16.00 21.50
C ARG A 15 -1.90 -15.04 20.52
N GLN A 16 -1.48 -15.51 19.35
CA GLN A 16 -0.90 -14.65 18.30
C GLN A 16 -1.91 -13.72 17.62
N ARG A 17 -3.22 -14.00 17.70
CA ARG A 17 -4.28 -13.07 17.29
C ARG A 17 -4.49 -11.91 18.29
N GLN A 18 -3.92 -11.98 19.49
CA GLN A 18 -4.10 -10.95 20.54
C GLN A 18 -3.02 -9.86 20.53
N GLU A 19 -1.92 -10.00 19.81
CA GLU A 19 -0.88 -8.96 19.75
C GLU A 19 -1.30 -7.82 18.81
N CYS A 20 -1.41 -6.61 19.35
CA CYS A 20 -1.72 -5.43 18.57
C CYS A 20 -0.55 -5.09 17.63
N PHE A 21 -0.77 -5.17 16.31
CA PHE A 21 0.28 -4.89 15.33
C PHE A 21 0.79 -3.44 15.40
N LEU A 22 -0.01 -2.51 15.92
CA LEU A 22 0.37 -1.11 16.13
C LEU A 22 1.29 -0.92 17.34
N CYS A 23 1.13 -1.74 18.40
CA CYS A 23 2.07 -1.72 19.53
C CYS A 23 3.45 -2.23 19.13
N THR A 24 3.56 -3.12 18.14
CA THR A 24 4.87 -3.50 17.61
C THR A 24 5.52 -2.39 16.77
N LEU A 25 4.73 -1.49 16.17
CA LEU A 25 5.24 -0.36 15.41
C LEU A 25 5.89 0.67 16.33
N ASP A 26 5.27 0.92 17.48
CA ASP A 26 5.81 1.77 18.53
C ASP A 26 5.61 1.13 19.92
N PRO A 27 6.61 0.36 20.41
CA PRO A 27 6.51 -0.30 21.71
C PRO A 27 6.34 0.65 22.90
N LYS A 28 6.60 1.96 22.72
CA LYS A 28 6.40 2.97 23.77
C LYS A 28 4.93 3.32 23.97
N GLN A 29 4.05 2.88 23.07
CA GLN A 29 2.61 3.09 23.12
C GLN A 29 1.92 1.72 23.20
N PRO A 30 1.86 1.07 24.38
CA PRO A 30 1.08 -0.16 24.55
C PRO A 30 -0.42 0.16 24.55
N CYS A 31 -1.24 -0.80 24.15
CA CYS A 31 -2.69 -0.70 24.25
C CYS A 31 -3.25 -1.62 25.33
N HIS A 32 -4.33 -1.17 25.97
CA HIS A 32 -5.14 -2.00 26.85
C HIS A 32 -5.95 -3.03 26.06
N THR A 33 -6.68 -2.59 25.03
CA THR A 33 -7.50 -3.46 24.19
C THR A 33 -6.92 -3.52 22.77
N PRO A 34 -6.27 -4.63 22.37
CA PRO A 34 -5.63 -4.77 21.05
C PRO A 34 -6.59 -4.63 19.87
N GLN A 35 -7.79 -5.19 20.03
CA GLN A 35 -8.77 -5.33 18.97
C GLN A 35 -10.18 -5.37 19.54
N LEU A 36 -11.13 -4.72 18.86
CA LEU A 36 -12.56 -4.75 19.15
C LEU A 36 -13.36 -4.78 17.85
N SER A 37 -14.23 -5.79 17.68
CA SER A 37 -15.06 -5.96 16.48
C SER A 37 -16.53 -5.76 16.79
N GLY A 38 -17.30 -5.23 15.83
CA GLY A 38 -18.74 -5.13 15.95
C GLY A 38 -19.41 -4.62 14.69
N HIS A 39 -20.73 -4.58 14.71
CA HIS A 39 -21.53 -3.98 13.65
C HIS A 39 -21.74 -2.49 13.91
N PHE A 40 -21.64 -1.69 12.87
CA PHE A 40 -21.89 -0.26 12.92
C PHE A 40 -23.33 0.04 13.33
N VAL A 41 -23.49 0.93 14.31
CA VAL A 41 -24.80 1.43 14.76
C VAL A 41 -24.98 2.89 14.37
N SER A 42 -24.02 3.76 14.69
CA SER A 42 -24.11 5.18 14.38
C SER A 42 -22.76 5.90 14.41
N ALA A 43 -22.69 7.06 13.77
CA ALA A 43 -21.52 7.93 13.70
C ALA A 43 -21.96 9.39 13.90
N GLN A 44 -21.24 10.13 14.74
CA GLN A 44 -21.52 11.54 15.01
C GLN A 44 -20.25 12.34 15.29
N GLU A 45 -20.32 13.64 15.02
CA GLU A 45 -19.29 14.59 15.47
C GLU A 45 -19.85 15.23 16.74
N ARG A 46 -19.05 15.37 17.79
CA ARG A 46 -19.41 16.14 18.99
C ARG A 46 -18.34 17.18 19.27
N GLN A 47 -18.74 18.27 19.89
CA GLN A 47 -17.78 19.16 20.56
C GLN A 47 -17.63 18.72 22.01
N TYR A 48 -16.40 18.52 22.45
CA TYR A 48 -16.03 18.22 23.82
C TYR A 48 -14.90 19.16 24.23
N GLN A 49 -15.12 19.96 25.27
CA GLN A 49 -14.12 20.94 25.77
C GLN A 49 -13.55 21.89 24.68
N GLY A 50 -14.36 22.26 23.68
CA GLY A 50 -13.94 23.12 22.57
C GLY A 50 -13.29 22.38 21.39
N GLU A 51 -12.90 21.12 21.58
CA GLU A 51 -12.37 20.26 20.51
C GLU A 51 -13.48 19.46 19.84
N ARG A 52 -13.35 19.24 18.53
CA ARG A 52 -14.25 18.33 17.82
C ARG A 52 -13.73 16.90 17.98
N VAL A 53 -14.63 15.97 18.24
CA VAL A 53 -14.32 14.54 18.35
C VAL A 53 -15.27 13.74 17.49
N SER A 54 -14.72 12.73 16.84
CA SER A 54 -15.48 11.77 16.03
C SER A 54 -15.88 10.60 16.91
N ILE A 55 -17.17 10.30 17.01
CA ILE A 55 -17.70 9.19 17.83
C ILE A 55 -18.38 8.19 16.92
N ILE A 56 -17.96 6.93 17.03
CA ILE A 56 -18.60 5.78 16.39
C ILE A 56 -19.21 4.89 17.47
N VAL A 57 -20.40 4.37 17.22
CA VAL A 57 -21.05 3.38 18.07
C VAL A 57 -21.11 2.07 17.31
N ILE A 58 -20.64 1.01 17.94
CA ILE A 58 -20.73 -0.35 17.42
C ILE A 58 -21.51 -1.25 18.38
N ASP A 59 -22.09 -2.31 17.84
CA ASP A 59 -22.70 -3.42 18.56
C ASP A 59 -21.78 -4.64 18.45
N THR A 60 -21.22 -5.08 19.57
CA THR A 60 -20.29 -6.22 19.63
C THR A 60 -21.03 -7.56 19.62
N GLY A 61 -22.36 -7.55 19.59
CA GLY A 61 -23.22 -8.71 19.79
C GLY A 61 -23.56 -8.98 21.26
N THR A 62 -22.80 -8.39 22.20
CA THR A 62 -23.05 -8.49 23.65
C THR A 62 -23.47 -7.15 24.24
N GLU A 63 -22.87 -6.06 23.78
CA GLU A 63 -23.18 -4.71 24.23
C GLU A 63 -22.92 -3.67 23.13
N ARG A 64 -23.49 -2.48 23.32
CA ARG A 64 -23.16 -1.32 22.48
C ARG A 64 -22.03 -0.54 23.09
N VAL A 65 -21.00 -0.27 22.29
CA VAL A 65 -19.79 0.40 22.70
C VAL A 65 -19.65 1.73 21.96
N GLU A 66 -19.29 2.80 22.67
CA GLU A 66 -18.84 4.05 22.04
C GLU A 66 -17.33 4.05 21.86
N ILE A 67 -16.86 4.48 20.69
CA ILE A 67 -15.44 4.71 20.41
C ILE A 67 -15.29 6.18 20.03
N GLN A 68 -14.52 6.91 20.83
CA GLN A 68 -14.09 8.26 20.54
C GLN A 68 -12.76 8.21 19.78
N LEU A 69 -12.73 8.81 18.59
CA LEU A 69 -11.58 8.84 17.69
C LEU A 69 -11.12 10.27 17.45
N GLU A 70 -9.83 10.43 17.15
CA GLU A 70 -9.23 11.72 16.80
C GLU A 70 -9.87 12.29 15.52
N ASP A 71 -10.41 13.50 15.61
CA ASP A 71 -11.22 14.09 14.54
C ASP A 71 -10.44 14.29 13.25
N HIS A 72 -9.15 14.65 13.30
CA HIS A 72 -8.37 14.90 12.09
C HIS A 72 -8.12 13.67 11.21
N TYR A 73 -8.34 12.45 11.72
CA TYR A 73 -8.23 11.20 10.95
C TYR A 73 -9.58 10.60 10.53
N TYR A 74 -10.67 10.95 11.22
CA TYR A 74 -11.96 10.29 11.02
C TYR A 74 -13.09 11.22 10.60
N ARG A 75 -12.89 12.53 10.65
CA ARG A 75 -13.92 13.50 10.26
C ARG A 75 -14.44 13.28 8.85
N SER A 76 -13.57 12.98 7.88
CA SER A 76 -14.03 12.77 6.50
C SER A 76 -14.89 11.50 6.43
N LEU A 77 -14.46 10.43 7.11
CA LEU A 77 -15.25 9.20 7.20
C LEU A 77 -16.62 9.44 7.83
N ILE A 78 -16.71 10.16 8.95
CA ILE A 78 -17.98 10.45 9.64
C ILE A 78 -18.91 11.26 8.73
N LYS A 79 -18.39 12.27 8.02
CA LYS A 79 -19.16 13.04 7.03
C LYS A 79 -19.69 12.17 5.91
N GLU A 80 -18.86 11.28 5.39
CA GLU A 80 -19.22 10.38 4.29
C GLU A 80 -20.30 9.36 4.73
N ILE A 81 -20.19 8.81 5.95
CA ILE A 81 -21.23 7.95 6.54
C ILE A 81 -22.55 8.72 6.68
N LYS A 82 -22.53 9.94 7.22
CA LYS A 82 -23.73 10.78 7.38
C LYS A 82 -24.40 11.08 6.04
N ALA A 83 -23.60 11.45 5.03
CA ALA A 83 -24.09 11.77 3.69
C ALA A 83 -24.78 10.58 3.00
N ARG A 84 -24.47 9.34 3.41
CA ARG A 84 -25.05 8.10 2.87
C ARG A 84 -25.91 7.35 3.89
N SER A 85 -26.31 7.97 4.98
CA SER A 85 -27.04 7.31 6.07
C SER A 85 -28.33 6.61 5.62
N SER A 86 -29.02 7.14 4.60
CA SER A 86 -30.18 6.50 3.96
C SER A 86 -29.86 5.19 3.22
N ASN A 87 -28.62 5.02 2.79
CA ASN A 87 -28.14 3.87 2.02
C ASN A 87 -27.37 2.86 2.86
N ILE A 88 -27.17 3.16 4.15
CA ILE A 88 -26.51 2.29 5.11
C ILE A 88 -27.59 1.74 6.03
N ALA A 89 -28.05 0.52 5.75
CA ALA A 89 -28.96 -0.14 6.68
C ALA A 89 -28.23 -0.38 8.02
N PRO A 90 -28.90 -0.17 9.18
CA PRO A 90 -28.30 -0.43 10.48
C PRO A 90 -27.73 -1.86 10.57
N TYR A 91 -26.61 -2.02 11.27
CA TYR A 91 -25.94 -3.32 11.48
C TYR A 91 -25.42 -4.03 10.22
N THR A 92 -25.42 -3.37 9.06
CA THR A 92 -24.88 -3.99 7.84
C THR A 92 -23.38 -3.82 7.71
N LEU A 93 -22.83 -2.71 8.20
CA LEU A 93 -21.39 -2.46 8.12
C LEU A 93 -20.68 -3.11 9.31
N LYS A 94 -19.65 -3.90 9.05
CA LYS A 94 -18.72 -4.40 10.07
C LYS A 94 -17.62 -3.37 10.31
N LEU A 95 -17.28 -3.14 11.57
CA LEU A 95 -16.09 -2.40 11.97
C LEU A 95 -15.15 -3.27 12.78
N GLN A 96 -13.88 -3.07 12.50
CA GLN A 96 -12.78 -3.58 13.28
C GLN A 96 -11.97 -2.40 13.83
N ILE A 97 -11.90 -2.28 15.16
CA ILE A 97 -11.08 -1.30 15.85
C ILE A 97 -9.81 -2.00 16.33
N TYR A 98 -8.67 -1.34 16.17
CA TYR A 98 -7.37 -1.77 16.68
C TYR A 98 -6.75 -0.68 17.53
N HIS A 99 -5.96 -1.11 18.52
CA HIS A 99 -5.21 -0.24 19.43
C HIS A 99 -6.10 0.74 20.19
N LEU A 100 -6.68 0.26 21.29
CA LEU A 100 -7.38 1.11 22.26
C LEU A 100 -6.49 1.25 23.50
N PRO A 101 -5.92 2.44 23.74
CA PRO A 101 -4.84 2.62 24.70
C PRO A 101 -5.26 2.37 26.15
N ASN A 102 -6.49 2.76 26.50
CA ASN A 102 -6.96 2.78 27.88
C ASN A 102 -8.16 1.85 28.10
N GLU A 103 -8.40 1.50 29.37
CA GLU A 103 -9.62 0.83 29.81
C GLU A 103 -10.86 1.67 29.46
N PRO A 104 -11.99 1.05 29.07
CA PRO A 104 -13.19 1.80 28.74
C PRO A 104 -13.78 2.51 29.97
N VAL A 105 -14.19 3.76 29.77
CA VAL A 105 -14.95 4.51 30.77
C VAL A 105 -16.43 4.20 30.61
N VAL A 106 -17.10 3.80 31.69
CA VAL A 106 -18.55 3.58 31.68
C VAL A 106 -19.26 4.92 31.67
N ILE A 107 -20.14 5.13 30.70
CA ILE A 107 -20.96 6.33 30.57
C ILE A 107 -22.44 5.99 30.69
N GLU A 108 -23.22 6.93 31.21
CA GLU A 108 -24.67 6.86 31.18
C GLU A 108 -25.20 7.43 29.86
N TYR A 109 -26.12 6.70 29.23
CA TYR A 109 -26.76 7.16 28.00
C TYR A 109 -28.23 6.76 27.94
N LYS A 110 -29.11 7.76 27.94
CA LYS A 110 -30.58 7.66 27.90
C LYS A 110 -31.16 6.67 28.92
N ASN A 111 -31.07 5.36 28.65
CA ASN A 111 -31.73 4.30 29.40
C ASN A 111 -30.78 3.16 29.82
N GLY A 112 -29.46 3.40 29.88
CA GLY A 112 -28.50 2.38 30.29
C GLY A 112 -27.07 2.88 30.45
N ARG A 113 -26.19 1.97 30.87
CA ARG A 113 -24.75 2.15 30.90
C ARG A 113 -24.12 1.54 29.67
N ARG A 114 -23.11 2.20 29.12
CA ARG A 114 -22.29 1.64 28.04
C ARG A 114 -20.82 1.99 28.21
N PRO A 115 -19.90 1.12 27.80
CA PRO A 115 -18.48 1.44 27.78
C PRO A 115 -18.17 2.44 26.66
N ARG A 116 -17.28 3.38 26.96
CA ARG A 116 -16.66 4.30 26.00
C ARG A 116 -15.17 4.08 25.99
N TYR A 117 -14.63 3.74 24.83
CA TYR A 117 -13.20 3.76 24.59
C TYR A 117 -12.76 5.11 24.01
N ILE A 118 -11.58 5.57 24.42
CA ILE A 118 -10.95 6.78 23.89
C ILE A 118 -9.69 6.34 23.14
N GLY A 119 -9.72 6.53 21.82
CA GLY A 119 -8.60 6.28 20.95
C GLY A 119 -7.55 7.40 20.97
N ASN A 120 -6.41 7.12 20.35
CA ASN A 120 -5.32 8.05 20.11
C ASN A 120 -4.90 7.99 18.62
N SER A 121 -3.78 8.62 18.28
CA SER A 121 -3.24 8.64 16.92
C SER A 121 -2.86 7.27 16.35
N TYR A 122 -2.74 6.24 17.19
CA TYR A 122 -2.50 4.86 16.79
C TYR A 122 -3.81 4.06 16.63
N THR A 123 -4.94 4.53 17.16
CA THR A 123 -6.22 3.80 17.03
C THR A 123 -6.69 3.75 15.58
N LEU A 124 -6.82 2.54 15.03
CA LEU A 124 -7.31 2.29 13.67
C LEU A 124 -8.73 1.73 13.69
N ALA A 125 -9.67 2.40 13.04
CA ALA A 125 -10.99 1.88 12.73
C ALA A 125 -11.04 1.47 11.26
N VAL A 126 -11.35 0.21 10.95
CA VAL A 126 -11.37 -0.36 9.61
C VAL A 126 -12.76 -0.90 9.30
N LEU A 127 -13.36 -0.45 8.20
CA LEU A 127 -14.68 -0.92 7.74
C LEU A 127 -14.57 -2.20 6.91
N GLU A 128 -15.41 -3.22 7.09
CA GLU A 128 -15.43 -4.40 6.19
C GLU A 128 -14.03 -4.96 5.87
N THR A 129 -13.29 -5.41 6.88
CA THR A 129 -11.95 -5.99 6.73
C THR A 129 -11.92 -7.16 5.74
N ASP A 130 -13.05 -7.84 5.57
CA ASP A 130 -13.26 -8.96 4.64
C ASP A 130 -13.16 -8.52 3.16
N ILE A 131 -13.34 -7.22 2.88
CA ILE A 131 -13.21 -6.66 1.53
C ILE A 131 -11.78 -6.16 1.32
N LEU A 132 -11.00 -6.95 0.57
CA LEU A 132 -9.63 -6.62 0.18
C LEU A 132 -9.61 -5.63 -0.99
N LEU A 133 -9.19 -4.39 -0.70
CA LEU A 133 -8.96 -3.35 -1.70
C LEU A 133 -7.52 -3.41 -2.23
N ASN A 134 -7.31 -3.23 -3.53
CA ASN A 134 -5.96 -3.15 -4.07
C ASN A 134 -5.37 -1.77 -3.76
N ILE A 135 -4.11 -1.70 -3.33
CA ILE A 135 -3.42 -0.43 -3.09
C ILE A 135 -3.39 0.50 -4.31
N THR A 136 -3.42 -0.04 -5.53
CA THR A 136 -3.48 0.75 -6.76
C THR A 136 -4.80 1.51 -6.87
N ASP A 137 -5.86 1.01 -6.24
CA ASP A 137 -7.16 1.68 -6.17
C ASP A 137 -7.10 2.94 -5.28
N LEU A 138 -6.18 2.97 -4.30
CA LEU A 138 -5.96 4.13 -3.44
C LEU A 138 -5.35 5.31 -4.19
N ASN A 139 -4.49 5.06 -5.19
CA ASN A 139 -3.88 6.11 -6.02
C ASN A 139 -4.95 6.93 -6.74
N GLN A 140 -5.93 6.23 -7.32
CA GLN A 140 -6.99 6.85 -8.13
C GLN A 140 -7.97 7.65 -7.26
N ALA A 141 -8.16 7.20 -6.03
CA ALA A 141 -9.05 7.81 -5.05
C ALA A 141 -8.55 9.16 -4.52
N GLU A 142 -7.24 9.41 -4.58
CA GLU A 142 -6.65 10.67 -4.11
C GLU A 142 -7.21 11.88 -4.87
N TYR A 143 -7.39 11.74 -6.18
CA TYR A 143 -7.99 12.80 -7.01
C TYR A 143 -9.51 12.75 -6.99
N CYS A 144 -10.09 11.57 -7.21
CA CYS A 144 -11.53 11.41 -7.28
C CYS A 144 -11.95 9.99 -6.90
N THR A 145 -12.58 9.84 -5.74
CA THR A 145 -13.09 8.54 -5.27
C THR A 145 -14.18 7.96 -6.19
N ARG A 146 -14.78 8.74 -7.10
CA ARG A 146 -15.71 8.24 -8.13
C ARG A 146 -15.00 7.43 -9.20
N GLN A 147 -13.78 7.81 -9.55
CA GLN A 147 -13.01 7.16 -10.60
C GLN A 147 -12.73 5.70 -10.24
N TYR A 148 -12.59 5.39 -8.96
CA TYR A 148 -12.52 4.01 -8.46
C TYR A 148 -13.72 3.16 -8.90
N LEU A 149 -14.96 3.66 -8.79
CA LEU A 149 -16.14 2.89 -9.22
C LEU A 149 -16.20 2.74 -10.74
N LEU A 150 -15.86 3.80 -11.49
CA LEU A 150 -15.88 3.78 -12.95
C LEU A 150 -14.84 2.82 -13.53
N ASN A 151 -13.61 2.85 -13.02
CA ASN A 151 -12.52 2.00 -13.50
C ASN A 151 -12.76 0.51 -13.23
N ARG A 152 -13.67 0.17 -12.30
CA ARG A 152 -14.10 -1.22 -12.09
C ARG A 152 -15.11 -1.71 -13.12
N LEU A 153 -15.81 -0.79 -13.80
CA LEU A 153 -16.83 -1.09 -14.80
C LEU A 153 -16.28 -1.04 -16.22
N ILE A 154 -15.20 -0.27 -16.43
CA ILE A 154 -14.60 -0.07 -17.76
C ILE A 154 -13.36 -0.96 -17.90
N PRO A 155 -13.34 -1.93 -18.82
CA PRO A 155 -12.13 -2.67 -19.13
C PRO A 155 -11.07 -1.70 -19.68
N SER A 156 -9.86 -1.76 -19.12
CA SER A 156 -8.72 -1.00 -19.65
C SER A 156 -7.96 -1.88 -20.64
N SER A 157 -7.86 -1.44 -21.90
CA SER A 157 -6.97 -2.06 -22.86
C SER A 157 -5.50 -1.77 -22.52
N ALA A 158 -4.60 -2.70 -22.83
CA ALA A 158 -3.17 -2.46 -22.72
C ALA A 158 -2.79 -1.32 -23.67
N THR A 159 -2.20 -0.25 -23.13
CA THR A 159 -1.66 0.84 -23.93
C THR A 159 -0.19 0.58 -24.23
N GLU A 160 0.35 1.22 -25.27
CA GLU A 160 1.79 1.20 -25.57
C GLU A 160 2.64 1.51 -24.33
N ALA A 161 2.25 2.51 -23.54
CA ALA A 161 2.93 2.87 -22.31
C ALA A 161 2.87 1.75 -21.23
N THR A 162 1.77 1.02 -21.16
CA THR A 162 1.61 -0.14 -20.25
C THR A 162 2.51 -1.30 -20.69
N ILE A 163 2.55 -1.58 -22.00
CA ILE A 163 3.36 -2.65 -22.57
C ILE A 163 4.85 -2.36 -22.37
N ARG A 164 5.30 -1.14 -22.70
CA ARG A 164 6.66 -0.66 -22.39
C ARG A 164 6.98 -0.81 -20.91
N GLY A 165 6.04 -0.44 -20.04
CA GLY A 165 6.11 -0.66 -18.60
C GLY A 165 6.43 -2.11 -18.22
N ASN A 166 5.62 -3.05 -18.72
CA ASN A 166 5.77 -4.47 -18.43
C ASN A 166 7.13 -5.02 -18.89
N ILE A 167 7.58 -4.64 -20.09
CA ILE A 167 8.87 -5.07 -20.65
C ILE A 167 10.04 -4.57 -19.79
N VAL A 168 10.03 -3.28 -19.41
CA VAL A 168 11.07 -2.69 -18.56
C VAL A 168 11.09 -3.36 -17.18
N HIS A 169 9.92 -3.57 -16.56
CA HIS A 169 9.83 -4.26 -15.27
C HIS A 169 10.37 -5.69 -15.36
N TYR A 170 10.08 -6.42 -16.45
CA TYR A 170 10.60 -7.76 -16.67
C TYR A 170 12.13 -7.77 -16.73
N CYS A 171 12.72 -6.94 -17.59
CA CYS A 171 14.17 -6.91 -17.78
C CYS A 171 14.91 -6.56 -16.48
N PHE A 172 14.44 -5.53 -15.78
CA PHE A 172 15.04 -5.10 -14.52
C PHE A 172 14.91 -6.15 -13.41
N LYS A 173 13.77 -6.85 -13.35
CA LYS A 173 13.54 -7.96 -12.44
C LYS A 173 14.51 -9.12 -12.67
N GLU A 174 14.73 -9.50 -13.93
CA GLU A 174 15.64 -10.61 -14.23
C GLU A 174 17.11 -10.25 -13.95
N LEU A 175 17.52 -8.99 -14.18
CA LEU A 175 18.82 -8.48 -13.73
C LEU A 175 19.04 -8.71 -12.22
N LEU A 176 18.06 -8.31 -11.40
CA LEU A 176 18.18 -8.42 -9.94
C LEU A 176 18.20 -9.87 -9.46
N LYS A 177 17.43 -10.76 -10.09
CA LYS A 177 17.45 -12.19 -9.78
C LYS A 177 18.77 -12.86 -10.14
N GLU A 178 19.35 -12.51 -11.28
CA GLU A 178 20.65 -13.06 -11.69
C GLU A 178 21.78 -12.57 -10.79
N HIS A 179 21.69 -11.32 -10.30
CA HIS A 179 22.65 -10.81 -9.33
C HIS A 179 22.57 -11.57 -8.01
N ASP A 180 21.36 -11.77 -7.47
CA ASP A 180 21.11 -12.52 -6.24
C ASP A 180 21.64 -13.97 -6.32
N ARG A 181 21.56 -14.58 -7.51
CA ARG A 181 22.06 -15.95 -7.77
C ARG A 181 23.55 -16.02 -8.10
N GLY A 182 24.21 -14.88 -8.34
CA GLY A 182 25.58 -14.84 -8.84
C GLY A 182 25.74 -15.45 -10.23
N THR A 183 24.70 -15.41 -11.07
CA THR A 183 24.67 -16.09 -12.39
C THR A 183 24.95 -15.17 -13.57
N PHE A 184 25.65 -14.05 -13.34
CA PHE A 184 26.09 -13.19 -14.44
C PHE A 184 27.02 -14.01 -15.33
N ARG A 185 26.79 -14.02 -16.65
CA ARG A 185 27.62 -14.83 -17.54
C ARG A 185 29.02 -14.23 -17.61
N GLU A 186 30.02 -15.10 -17.69
CA GLU A 186 31.36 -14.70 -18.09
C GLU A 186 31.35 -14.57 -19.61
N THR A 187 31.62 -13.37 -20.13
CA THR A 187 31.83 -13.20 -21.56
C THR A 187 33.20 -13.76 -21.92
N ALA A 188 33.21 -14.83 -22.71
CA ALA A 188 34.42 -15.31 -23.38
C ALA A 188 34.75 -14.34 -24.53
N GLN A 189 35.47 -13.27 -24.22
CA GLN A 189 36.24 -12.53 -25.22
C GLN A 189 37.67 -13.07 -25.20
N ASP A 190 38.29 -13.20 -26.38
CA ASP A 190 39.62 -13.75 -26.69
C ASP A 190 40.83 -13.06 -26.00
N THR A 191 40.66 -12.52 -24.80
CA THR A 191 41.71 -11.91 -23.98
C THR A 191 41.73 -12.52 -22.58
N ALA A 192 42.92 -12.61 -22.01
CA ALA A 192 43.30 -13.46 -20.87
C ALA A 192 42.64 -13.16 -19.50
N THR A 193 41.49 -12.48 -19.47
CA THR A 193 40.72 -12.17 -18.26
C THR A 193 39.23 -12.31 -18.55
N PRO A 194 38.50 -13.25 -17.89
CA PRO A 194 37.06 -13.34 -18.03
C PRO A 194 36.42 -12.05 -17.51
N THR A 195 35.72 -11.33 -18.38
CA THR A 195 34.92 -10.16 -18.01
C THR A 195 33.49 -10.64 -17.74
N THR A 196 32.95 -10.30 -16.57
CA THR A 196 31.54 -10.53 -16.24
C THR A 196 30.64 -9.61 -17.06
N GLU A 197 29.49 -10.10 -17.54
CA GLU A 197 28.45 -9.30 -18.21
C GLU A 197 28.12 -8.03 -17.41
N THR A 198 27.94 -6.91 -18.12
CA THR A 198 27.46 -5.66 -17.50
C THR A 198 25.95 -5.74 -17.22
N PRO A 199 25.42 -4.98 -16.24
CA PRO A 199 23.98 -4.92 -15.96
C PRO A 199 23.12 -4.60 -17.19
N LEU A 200 23.62 -3.72 -18.09
CA LEU A 200 22.95 -3.41 -19.35
C LEU A 200 22.88 -4.62 -20.27
N GLN A 201 23.98 -5.37 -20.43
CA GLN A 201 24.02 -6.57 -21.27
C GLN A 201 23.04 -7.65 -20.78
N VAL A 202 22.95 -7.85 -19.47
CA VAL A 202 21.97 -8.77 -18.86
C VAL A 202 20.54 -8.36 -19.21
N MET A 203 20.18 -7.07 -19.03
CA MET A 203 18.84 -6.59 -19.36
C MET A 203 18.53 -6.66 -20.86
N GLN A 204 19.51 -6.37 -21.72
CA GLN A 204 19.36 -6.48 -23.18
C GLN A 204 19.12 -7.94 -23.61
N ARG A 205 19.77 -8.91 -22.98
CA ARG A 205 19.50 -10.33 -23.23
C ARG A 205 18.06 -10.71 -22.85
N HIS A 206 17.54 -10.16 -21.74
CA HIS A 206 16.16 -10.41 -21.31
C HIS A 206 15.12 -9.63 -22.10
N LEU A 207 15.52 -8.60 -22.86
CA LEU A 207 14.61 -7.81 -23.70
C LEU A 207 13.95 -8.66 -24.78
N ASP A 208 14.71 -9.57 -25.42
CA ASP A 208 14.18 -10.44 -26.47
C ASP A 208 13.06 -11.34 -25.94
N GLN A 209 13.30 -11.95 -24.78
CA GLN A 209 12.30 -12.78 -24.11
C GLN A 209 11.09 -11.96 -23.65
N ALA A 210 11.31 -10.76 -23.11
CA ALA A 210 10.24 -9.86 -22.70
C ALA A 210 9.33 -9.45 -23.86
N ILE A 211 9.93 -9.19 -25.03
CA ILE A 211 9.18 -8.86 -26.25
C ILE A 211 8.37 -10.05 -26.74
N GLU A 212 8.95 -11.25 -26.75
CA GLU A 212 8.24 -12.47 -27.13
C GLU A 212 7.01 -12.69 -26.24
N LEU A 213 7.17 -12.51 -24.91
CA LEU A 213 6.07 -12.63 -23.95
C LEU A 213 4.97 -11.58 -24.13
N ASN A 214 5.28 -10.40 -24.68
CA ASN A 214 4.33 -9.31 -24.89
C ASN A 214 3.93 -9.13 -26.38
N ASN A 215 4.30 -10.05 -27.27
CA ASN A 215 4.13 -9.90 -28.72
C ASN A 215 2.67 -9.66 -29.12
N ILE A 216 1.73 -10.39 -28.51
CA ILE A 216 0.30 -10.22 -28.79
C ILE A 216 -0.17 -8.82 -28.39
N ASP A 217 0.23 -8.32 -27.21
CA ASP A 217 -0.17 -7.00 -26.74
C ASP A 217 0.44 -5.89 -27.61
N ILE A 218 1.69 -6.06 -28.05
CA ILE A 218 2.37 -5.16 -29.00
C ILE A 218 1.58 -5.08 -30.32
N ALA A 219 1.21 -6.24 -30.88
CA ALA A 219 0.43 -6.31 -32.11
C ALA A 219 -0.98 -5.71 -31.96
N LEU A 220 -1.64 -5.94 -30.83
CA LEU A 220 -2.97 -5.37 -30.54
C LEU A 220 -2.93 -3.85 -30.32
N ALA A 221 -1.78 -3.30 -29.91
CA ALA A 221 -1.57 -1.87 -29.77
C ALA A 221 -1.15 -1.18 -31.07
N ASP A 222 -1.01 -1.92 -32.18
CA ASP A 222 -0.55 -1.42 -33.49
C ASP A 222 0.84 -0.76 -33.44
N VAL A 223 1.73 -1.33 -32.61
CA VAL A 223 3.12 -0.86 -32.47
C VAL A 223 4.07 -1.91 -33.05
N SER A 224 5.11 -1.48 -33.77
CA SER A 224 6.13 -2.42 -34.26
C SER A 224 7.07 -2.88 -33.14
N VAL A 225 7.61 -4.09 -33.25
CA VAL A 225 8.58 -4.62 -32.28
C VAL A 225 9.83 -3.73 -32.21
N GLU A 226 10.30 -3.24 -33.35
CA GLU A 226 11.45 -2.36 -33.48
C GLU A 226 11.21 -1.01 -32.78
N THR A 227 10.01 -0.44 -32.95
CA THR A 227 9.60 0.77 -32.22
C THR A 227 9.62 0.51 -30.72
N MET A 228 8.98 -0.57 -30.26
CA MET A 228 8.94 -0.92 -28.83
C MET A 228 10.35 -1.12 -28.25
N ARG A 229 11.27 -1.75 -28.98
CA ARG A 229 12.69 -1.87 -28.60
C ARG A 229 13.35 -0.52 -28.43
N SER A 230 13.17 0.37 -29.41
CA SER A 230 13.77 1.71 -29.40
C SER A 230 13.27 2.56 -28.23
N GLU A 231 12.00 2.37 -27.82
CA GLU A 231 11.44 3.08 -26.67
C GLU A 231 11.88 2.50 -25.32
N VAL A 232 12.08 1.18 -25.24
CA VAL A 232 12.53 0.50 -24.01
C VAL A 232 14.00 0.75 -23.72
N GLN A 233 14.85 0.84 -24.75
CA GLN A 233 16.30 0.91 -24.63
C GLN A 233 16.79 2.06 -23.69
N PRO A 234 16.31 3.32 -23.79
CA PRO A 234 16.73 4.38 -22.88
C PRO A 234 16.40 4.09 -21.41
N HIS A 235 15.31 3.37 -21.13
CA HIS A 235 14.97 2.97 -19.77
C HIS A 235 15.95 1.94 -19.22
N LEU A 236 16.39 0.98 -20.05
CA LEU A 236 17.37 -0.03 -19.64
C LEU A 236 18.73 0.59 -19.35
N GLU A 237 19.19 1.52 -20.19
CA GLU A 237 20.45 2.27 -19.97
C GLU A 237 20.39 3.08 -18.67
N SER A 238 19.29 3.81 -18.48
CA SER A 238 19.02 4.61 -17.28
C SER A 238 19.02 3.76 -15.99
N LEU A 239 18.39 2.58 -16.05
CA LEU A 239 18.36 1.62 -14.93
C LEU A 239 19.70 0.94 -14.70
N ALA A 240 20.45 0.61 -15.76
CA ALA A 240 21.77 0.00 -15.66
C ALA A 240 22.74 0.93 -14.95
N HIS A 241 22.81 2.18 -15.38
CA HIS A 241 23.66 3.19 -14.73
C HIS A 241 23.29 3.43 -13.27
N TRP A 242 21.99 3.52 -12.98
CA TRP A 242 21.53 3.65 -11.61
C TRP A 242 21.92 2.43 -10.77
N TYR A 243 21.73 1.22 -11.31
CA TYR A 243 22.09 -0.01 -10.65
C TYR A 243 23.60 -0.09 -10.39
N GLU A 244 24.44 0.28 -11.35
CA GLU A 244 25.90 0.34 -11.16
C GLU A 244 26.27 1.31 -10.04
N SER A 245 25.69 2.53 -10.05
CA SER A 245 25.99 3.56 -9.05
C SER A 245 25.51 3.20 -7.64
N GLU A 246 24.35 2.55 -7.54
CA GLU A 246 23.67 2.32 -6.27
C GLU A 246 23.80 0.87 -5.82
N SER A 247 24.34 -0.06 -6.60
CA SER A 247 24.42 -1.49 -6.22
C SER A 247 25.01 -1.64 -4.82
N ASN A 248 26.14 -1.01 -4.54
CA ASN A 248 26.78 -1.08 -3.22
C ASN A 248 25.91 -0.54 -2.06
N THR A 249 25.07 0.48 -2.29
CA THR A 249 24.22 1.18 -1.29
C THR A 249 22.75 0.71 -1.29
N LEU A 250 22.32 0.03 -2.35
CA LEU A 250 21.06 -0.71 -2.45
C LEU A 250 21.04 -1.82 -1.41
N TRP A 251 22.20 -2.45 -1.22
CA TRP A 251 22.42 -3.57 -0.32
C TRP A 251 22.86 -3.15 1.10
N THR A 252 23.48 -1.97 1.29
CA THR A 252 23.97 -1.51 2.60
C THR A 252 23.45 -0.11 2.99
N LEU A 253 23.00 0.06 4.24
CA LEU A 253 22.60 1.38 4.80
C LEU A 253 23.83 2.06 5.44
N PRO A 254 24.13 3.33 5.11
CA PRO A 254 24.96 4.18 5.96
C PRO A 254 24.17 4.56 7.23
N GLY A 255 24.71 4.28 8.42
CA GLY A 255 24.24 4.88 9.68
C GLY A 255 23.19 4.11 10.49
N VAL A 256 22.95 2.83 10.21
CA VAL A 256 22.21 1.94 11.14
C VAL A 256 23.22 0.98 11.78
N ILE A 257 23.56 1.23 13.05
CA ILE A 257 24.32 0.29 13.87
C ILE A 257 23.48 -0.98 13.95
N ALA A 258 23.95 -2.05 13.30
CA ALA A 258 23.38 -3.36 13.50
C ALA A 258 23.57 -3.72 14.98
N ASP A 259 22.49 -3.95 15.72
CA ASP A 259 22.60 -4.67 16.97
C ASP A 259 23.30 -6.00 16.68
N ASP A 260 24.26 -6.31 17.53
CA ASP A 260 25.36 -7.29 17.40
C ASP A 260 24.90 -8.75 17.28
N GLN A 261 24.04 -9.05 16.31
CA GLN A 261 23.55 -10.38 15.98
C GLN A 261 24.06 -10.72 14.58
N GLN A 262 25.00 -11.67 14.55
CA GLN A 262 25.54 -12.37 13.39
C GLN A 262 24.65 -12.21 12.16
N ALA A 263 25.14 -11.46 11.16
CA ALA A 263 24.48 -11.28 9.88
C ALA A 263 24.20 -12.65 9.25
N SER A 264 22.94 -13.11 9.36
CA SER A 264 22.48 -14.31 8.68
C SER A 264 22.62 -14.10 7.18
N VAL A 265 23.26 -15.07 6.51
CA VAL A 265 23.66 -15.11 5.09
C VAL A 265 22.48 -15.16 4.10
N ASP A 266 21.24 -15.03 4.57
CA ASP A 266 20.06 -15.03 3.69
C ASP A 266 19.84 -13.63 3.08
N ASN A 267 20.56 -13.38 1.98
CA ASN A 267 20.12 -12.43 0.96
C ASN A 267 19.03 -13.10 0.14
N GLN A 268 17.86 -12.47 0.07
CA GLN A 268 16.78 -12.98 -0.75
C GLN A 268 16.11 -11.84 -1.51
N VAL A 269 16.23 -11.87 -2.84
CA VAL A 269 15.46 -10.99 -3.73
C VAL A 269 14.18 -11.70 -4.16
N ARG A 270 13.04 -11.10 -3.85
CA ARG A 270 11.70 -11.56 -4.25
C ARG A 270 11.05 -10.52 -5.14
N ALA A 271 10.95 -10.83 -6.42
CA ALA A 271 10.18 -10.02 -7.34
C ALA A 271 8.70 -10.39 -7.30
N GLU A 272 7.83 -9.42 -7.62
CA GLU A 272 6.38 -9.59 -7.76
C GLU A 272 5.69 -10.18 -6.53
N THR A 273 6.12 -9.74 -5.34
CA THR A 273 5.62 -10.28 -4.08
C THR A 273 4.19 -9.82 -3.84
N PHE A 274 3.26 -10.78 -3.84
CA PHE A 274 1.88 -10.53 -3.47
C PHE A 274 1.72 -10.43 -1.95
N LEU A 275 1.12 -9.34 -1.50
CA LEU A 275 0.89 -9.04 -0.11
C LEU A 275 -0.62 -8.96 0.17
N LEU A 276 -1.04 -9.75 1.15
CA LEU A 276 -2.38 -9.67 1.75
C LEU A 276 -2.26 -9.14 3.18
N ALA A 277 -3.22 -8.29 3.54
CA ALA A 277 -3.39 -7.69 4.86
C ALA A 277 -4.89 -7.67 5.21
N PRO A 278 -5.50 -8.82 5.52
CA PRO A 278 -6.91 -8.91 5.89
C PRO A 278 -7.25 -8.05 7.11
N GLU A 279 -6.29 -7.83 8.02
CA GLU A 279 -6.47 -7.01 9.23
C GLU A 279 -6.94 -5.59 8.90
N ILE A 280 -6.42 -5.01 7.80
CA ILE A 280 -6.79 -3.66 7.34
C ILE A 280 -7.53 -3.69 5.98
N GLY A 281 -7.95 -4.88 5.52
CA GLY A 281 -8.67 -5.05 4.26
C GLY A 281 -7.92 -4.53 3.03
N LEU A 282 -6.61 -4.76 2.96
CA LEU A 282 -5.76 -4.32 1.83
C LEU A 282 -5.03 -5.50 1.17
N ARG A 283 -4.73 -5.34 -0.11
CA ARG A 283 -3.85 -6.21 -0.89
C ARG A 283 -2.99 -5.41 -1.87
N GLY A 284 -1.86 -5.97 -2.29
CA GLY A 284 -1.00 -5.34 -3.30
C GLY A 284 0.02 -6.32 -3.87
N ARG A 285 0.67 -5.93 -4.96
CA ARG A 285 1.78 -6.67 -5.57
C ARG A 285 2.98 -5.73 -5.66
N LEU A 286 4.00 -6.00 -4.85
CA LEU A 286 5.26 -5.26 -4.90
C LEU A 286 6.06 -5.67 -6.12
N ASP A 287 6.65 -4.71 -6.85
CA ASP A 287 7.57 -5.04 -7.93
C ASP A 287 8.76 -5.82 -7.40
N LEU A 288 9.41 -5.28 -6.36
CA LEU A 288 10.61 -5.86 -5.78
C LEU A 288 10.60 -5.72 -4.26
N PHE A 289 10.96 -6.82 -3.61
CA PHE A 289 11.15 -6.91 -2.18
C PHE A 289 12.45 -7.66 -1.92
N TRP A 290 13.34 -7.12 -1.10
CA TRP A 290 14.54 -7.83 -0.70
C TRP A 290 14.78 -7.75 0.80
N GLN A 291 15.40 -8.80 1.31
CA GLN A 291 15.81 -8.94 2.70
C GLN A 291 17.30 -9.27 2.76
N GLN A 292 18.05 -8.52 3.57
CA GLN A 292 19.49 -8.72 3.78
C GLN A 292 19.85 -8.28 5.19
N ALA A 293 20.62 -9.09 5.92
CA ALA A 293 21.11 -8.79 7.27
C ALA A 293 20.01 -8.29 8.25
N GLY A 294 18.80 -8.86 8.15
CA GLY A 294 17.66 -8.47 8.98
C GLY A 294 16.99 -7.14 8.61
N GLN A 295 17.47 -6.45 7.58
CA GLN A 295 16.85 -5.27 6.98
C GLN A 295 16.01 -5.68 5.77
N GLN A 296 14.95 -4.93 5.53
CA GLN A 296 14.06 -5.15 4.40
C GLN A 296 13.89 -3.86 3.63
N ARG A 297 13.83 -3.98 2.32
CA ARG A 297 13.57 -2.87 1.42
C ARG A 297 12.57 -3.29 0.36
N LEU A 298 11.79 -2.32 -0.07
CA LEU A 298 10.82 -2.49 -1.13
C LEU A 298 11.10 -1.44 -2.21
N LEU A 299 10.94 -1.83 -3.46
CA LEU A 299 11.08 -0.92 -4.59
C LEU A 299 9.83 -1.02 -5.45
N GLU A 300 9.32 0.15 -5.79
CA GLU A 300 8.29 0.35 -6.81
C GLU A 300 8.96 1.05 -8.00
N LEU A 301 8.89 0.42 -9.17
CA LEU A 301 9.44 0.95 -10.41
C LEU A 301 8.34 1.65 -11.20
N LYS A 302 8.68 2.79 -11.81
CA LYS A 302 7.81 3.56 -12.70
C LYS A 302 8.58 3.90 -13.97
N THR A 303 7.99 3.61 -15.12
CA THR A 303 8.59 3.92 -16.43
C THR A 303 8.35 5.34 -16.90
N GLY A 304 7.38 6.06 -16.32
CA GLY A 304 7.28 7.51 -16.53
C GLY A 304 8.44 8.27 -15.87
N GLY A 305 8.64 9.53 -16.26
CA GLY A 305 9.55 10.44 -15.56
C GLY A 305 8.94 11.03 -14.29
N ALA A 306 9.79 11.38 -13.33
CA ALA A 306 9.40 12.25 -12.22
C ALA A 306 9.25 13.70 -12.70
N SER A 307 8.49 14.50 -11.95
CA SER A 307 8.30 15.92 -12.25
C SER A 307 8.91 16.74 -11.12
N GLY A 308 10.20 17.07 -11.25
CA GLY A 308 10.95 17.87 -10.27
C GLY A 308 11.66 17.06 -9.18
N GLU A 309 11.88 17.70 -8.03
CA GLU A 309 12.64 17.14 -6.90
C GLU A 309 11.81 16.23 -5.98
N LEU A 310 10.52 16.08 -6.25
CA LEU A 310 9.62 15.27 -5.46
C LEU A 310 8.95 14.20 -6.33
N PRO A 311 8.68 13.00 -5.78
CA PRO A 311 7.93 11.98 -6.50
C PRO A 311 6.51 12.46 -6.77
N LYS A 312 5.91 11.94 -7.86
CA LYS A 312 4.49 12.14 -8.13
C LYS A 312 3.65 11.64 -6.95
N ARG A 313 2.61 12.41 -6.64
CA ARG A 313 1.84 12.28 -5.40
C ARG A 313 1.11 10.94 -5.31
N ASP A 314 0.50 10.52 -6.42
CA ASP A 314 -0.18 9.24 -6.59
C ASP A 314 0.76 8.05 -6.45
N HIS A 315 1.96 8.13 -7.04
CA HIS A 315 2.97 7.09 -6.89
C HIS A 315 3.46 6.98 -5.45
N ARG A 316 3.66 8.12 -4.76
CA ARG A 316 4.00 8.14 -3.33
C ARG A 316 2.90 7.48 -2.50
N TRP A 317 1.64 7.66 -2.87
CA TRP A 317 0.48 7.06 -2.20
C TRP A 317 0.46 5.53 -2.31
N GLN A 318 0.82 4.99 -3.47
CA GLN A 318 0.98 3.54 -3.65
C GLN A 318 2.02 2.97 -2.69
N VAL A 319 3.16 3.67 -2.58
CA VAL A 319 4.26 3.27 -1.70
C VAL A 319 3.86 3.29 -0.23
N LEU A 320 3.08 4.29 0.18
CA LEU A 320 2.53 4.34 1.54
C LEU A 320 1.47 3.26 1.79
N GLY A 321 0.75 2.82 0.74
CA GLY A 321 -0.10 1.62 0.78
C GLY A 321 0.71 0.36 1.10
N TYR A 322 1.87 0.16 0.47
CA TYR A 322 2.74 -0.98 0.82
C TYR A 322 3.27 -0.90 2.26
N HIS A 323 3.63 0.30 2.74
CA HIS A 323 4.00 0.48 4.15
C HIS A 323 2.87 0.05 5.09
N ALA A 324 1.61 0.38 4.79
CA ALA A 324 0.47 -0.08 5.57
C ALA A 324 0.31 -1.62 5.53
N LEU A 325 0.52 -2.26 4.37
CA LEU A 325 0.53 -3.72 4.23
C LEU A 325 1.61 -4.39 5.08
N LEU A 326 2.79 -3.77 5.18
CA LEU A 326 3.90 -4.29 5.98
C LEU A 326 3.72 -3.99 7.47
N ALA A 327 3.09 -2.87 7.83
CA ALA A 327 2.83 -2.48 9.22
C ALA A 327 2.00 -3.52 9.99
N VAL A 328 1.04 -4.18 9.32
CA VAL A 328 0.19 -5.21 9.94
C VAL A 328 0.87 -6.57 10.05
N ARG A 329 1.97 -6.79 9.33
CA ARG A 329 2.69 -8.08 9.36
C ARG A 329 3.24 -8.31 10.75
N ARG A 330 3.08 -9.52 11.28
CA ARG A 330 3.55 -9.86 12.64
C ARG A 330 5.08 -9.75 12.82
N GLN A 331 5.85 -9.91 11.75
CA GLN A 331 7.31 -9.80 11.80
C GLN A 331 7.75 -8.33 11.92
N SER A 332 8.28 -7.96 13.10
CA SER A 332 8.73 -6.60 13.43
C SER A 332 9.78 -6.04 12.45
N LYS A 333 10.62 -6.90 11.86
CA LYS A 333 11.62 -6.51 10.85
C LYS A 333 10.97 -5.93 9.58
N MET A 334 9.77 -6.39 9.21
CA MET A 334 9.05 -5.86 8.04
C MET A 334 8.47 -4.47 8.27
N LYS A 335 8.19 -4.13 9.53
CA LYS A 335 7.56 -2.87 9.92
C LYS A 335 8.47 -1.65 9.75
N ARG A 336 9.78 -1.86 9.57
CA ARG A 336 10.79 -0.82 9.39
C ARG A 336 11.39 -0.82 7.98
N ALA A 337 10.73 -1.47 7.02
CA ALA A 337 11.23 -1.56 5.66
C ALA A 337 11.38 -0.15 5.06
N PHE A 338 12.47 0.09 4.33
CA PHE A 338 12.62 1.33 3.55
C PHE A 338 12.02 1.12 2.16
N ALA A 339 11.22 2.09 1.73
CA ALA A 339 10.66 2.07 0.39
C ALA A 339 11.40 3.00 -0.54
N THR A 340 11.71 2.51 -1.74
CA THR A 340 12.29 3.29 -2.82
C THR A 340 11.29 3.36 -3.96
N LEU A 341 11.01 4.57 -4.43
CA LEU A 341 10.28 4.79 -5.67
C LEU A 341 11.27 5.18 -6.76
N LEU A 342 11.41 4.34 -7.78
CA LEU A 342 12.39 4.48 -8.85
C LEU A 342 11.70 4.85 -10.16
N TYR A 343 12.17 5.92 -10.80
CA TYR A 343 11.69 6.38 -12.11
C TYR A 343 12.77 6.12 -13.16
N SER A 344 12.50 5.26 -14.13
CA SER A 344 13.45 5.02 -15.23
C SER A 344 13.33 6.03 -16.37
N GLY A 345 12.16 6.65 -16.53
CA GLY A 345 11.87 7.59 -17.62
C GLY A 345 12.22 9.06 -17.34
N THR A 346 12.95 9.36 -16.27
CA THR A 346 13.46 10.72 -16.04
C THR A 346 14.59 11.01 -17.03
N PRO A 347 14.57 12.14 -17.77
CA PRO A 347 15.61 12.44 -18.75
C PRO A 347 17.02 12.42 -18.17
N GLY A 348 17.94 11.76 -18.86
CA GLY A 348 19.36 11.71 -18.53
C GLY A 348 19.76 10.65 -17.49
N LYS A 349 18.93 10.38 -16.47
CA LYS A 349 19.20 9.32 -15.48
C LYS A 349 17.97 8.88 -14.71
N ALA A 350 17.99 7.65 -14.20
CA ALA A 350 16.93 7.17 -13.32
C ALA A 350 16.98 7.93 -11.99
N GLN A 351 15.81 8.19 -11.43
CA GLN A 351 15.66 8.97 -10.20
C GLN A 351 14.99 8.13 -9.11
N ALA A 352 15.64 8.01 -7.96
CA ALA A 352 15.14 7.26 -6.82
C ALA A 352 14.72 8.19 -5.68
N PHE A 353 13.61 7.86 -5.02
CA PHE A 353 13.12 8.58 -3.85
C PHE A 353 12.87 7.63 -2.68
N GLY A 354 13.49 7.90 -1.53
CA GLY A 354 13.20 7.18 -0.29
C GLY A 354 11.89 7.67 0.33
N ILE A 355 10.94 6.77 0.51
CA ILE A 355 9.63 7.05 1.13
C ILE A 355 9.56 6.37 2.48
N ARG A 356 9.34 7.17 3.52
CA ARG A 356 9.06 6.70 4.89
C ARG A 356 7.60 6.95 5.21
N ALA A 357 6.98 5.99 5.90
CA ALA A 357 5.65 6.15 6.46
C ALA A 357 5.77 6.41 7.98
N SER A 358 5.00 7.36 8.49
CA SER A 358 4.68 7.46 9.91
C SER A 358 3.28 6.92 10.17
N ILE A 359 2.87 6.87 11.44
CA ILE A 359 1.50 6.52 11.82
C ILE A 359 0.46 7.42 11.13
N ARG A 360 0.81 8.69 10.87
CA ARG A 360 -0.07 9.63 10.16
C ARG A 360 -0.36 9.18 8.73
N GLU A 361 0.64 8.69 8.00
CA GLU A 361 0.44 8.18 6.64
C GLU A 361 -0.40 6.88 6.65
N ILE A 362 -0.17 5.99 7.62
CA ILE A 362 -0.96 4.75 7.78
C ILE A 362 -2.44 5.09 8.05
N GLN A 363 -2.71 6.05 8.95
CA GLN A 363 -4.07 6.54 9.23
C GLN A 363 -4.75 7.09 7.97
N ARG A 364 -4.03 7.89 7.16
CA ARG A 364 -4.57 8.44 5.91
C ARG A 364 -4.87 7.39 4.85
N VAL A 365 -4.00 6.37 4.73
CA VAL A 365 -4.24 5.21 3.87
C VAL A 365 -5.51 4.48 4.32
N ASN A 366 -5.67 4.24 5.63
CA ASN A 366 -6.85 3.61 6.19
C ASN A 366 -8.13 4.44 5.98
N GLU A 367 -8.09 5.75 6.20
CA GLU A 367 -9.23 6.64 5.99
C GLU A 367 -9.67 6.63 4.51
N THR A 368 -8.72 6.76 3.58
CA THR A 368 -8.99 6.71 2.14
C THR A 368 -9.62 5.37 1.76
N ARG A 369 -9.07 4.27 2.28
CA ARG A 369 -9.59 2.92 2.07
C ARG A 369 -11.02 2.78 2.59
N ASN A 370 -11.30 3.26 3.80
CA ASN A 370 -12.65 3.21 4.38
C ASN A 370 -13.68 3.97 3.53
N ILE A 371 -13.31 5.13 2.98
CA ILE A 371 -14.18 5.89 2.08
C ILE A 371 -14.48 5.09 0.79
N LEU A 372 -13.47 4.42 0.21
CA LEU A 372 -13.67 3.61 -0.99
C LEU A 372 -14.52 2.36 -0.73
N ILE A 373 -14.35 1.74 0.44
CA ILE A 373 -15.22 0.65 0.88
C ILE A 373 -16.65 1.14 1.05
N LEU A 374 -16.85 2.30 1.65
CA LEU A 374 -18.18 2.87 1.78
C LEU A 374 -18.82 3.11 0.41
N ASN A 375 -18.08 3.66 -0.56
CA ASN A 375 -18.55 3.81 -1.94
C ASN A 375 -18.94 2.47 -2.56
N ARG A 376 -18.15 1.41 -2.32
CA ARG A 376 -18.40 0.07 -2.84
C ARG A 376 -19.64 -0.58 -2.22
N VAL A 377 -19.78 -0.51 -0.90
CA VAL A 377 -20.87 -1.18 -0.17
C VAL A 377 -22.20 -0.47 -0.41
N THR A 378 -22.20 0.86 -0.41
CA THR A 378 -23.42 1.65 -0.64
C THR A 378 -23.78 1.78 -2.12
N GLY A 379 -22.83 1.54 -3.02
CA GLY A 379 -22.97 1.86 -4.45
C GLY A 379 -23.03 3.36 -4.76
N VAL A 380 -22.84 4.23 -3.75
CA VAL A 380 -22.97 5.69 -3.87
C VAL A 380 -21.58 6.34 -3.78
N PRO A 381 -21.07 6.94 -4.87
CA PRO A 381 -19.78 7.63 -4.84
C PRO A 381 -19.80 8.89 -3.96
N SER A 382 -18.64 9.29 -3.43
CA SER A 382 -18.50 10.58 -2.75
C SER A 382 -18.91 11.76 -3.63
N ALA A 383 -19.32 12.86 -2.99
CA ALA A 383 -19.50 14.14 -3.66
C ALA A 383 -18.21 14.57 -4.39
N PRO A 384 -18.30 15.34 -5.51
CA PRO A 384 -17.11 15.82 -6.18
C PRO A 384 -16.36 16.77 -5.25
N GLN A 385 -15.03 16.72 -5.26
CA GLN A 385 -14.25 17.83 -4.70
C GLN A 385 -14.49 19.08 -5.57
N GLY A 386 -14.42 20.27 -4.96
CA GLY A 386 -14.75 21.54 -5.61
C GLY A 386 -13.99 21.83 -6.92
N PRO A 387 -14.34 22.91 -7.64
CA PRO A 387 -14.00 23.11 -9.05
C PRO A 387 -12.51 23.05 -9.42
N HIS A 388 -11.59 23.29 -8.47
CA HIS A 388 -10.15 23.25 -8.71
C HIS A 388 -9.54 21.84 -8.85
N ALA A 389 -10.19 20.80 -8.30
CA ALA A 389 -9.71 19.42 -8.41
C ALA A 389 -10.21 18.71 -9.69
N ALA A 390 -11.15 19.31 -10.41
CA ALA A 390 -11.85 18.69 -11.55
C ALA A 390 -11.14 18.90 -12.90
N VAL A 391 -10.15 19.78 -13.01
CA VAL A 391 -9.61 20.20 -14.33
C VAL A 391 -8.90 19.06 -15.07
N ASN A 392 -8.33 18.08 -14.36
CA ASN A 392 -7.60 16.95 -14.95
C ASN A 392 -8.23 15.57 -14.65
N ALA A 393 -9.42 15.52 -14.04
CA ALA A 393 -10.09 14.27 -13.76
C ALA A 393 -11.01 13.88 -14.94
N PRO A 394 -10.95 12.65 -15.47
CA PRO A 394 -11.84 12.20 -16.56
C PRO A 394 -13.34 12.21 -16.17
N CYS A 395 -13.65 12.42 -14.88
CA CYS A 395 -15.01 12.62 -14.37
C CYS A 395 -15.55 14.05 -14.54
N SER A 396 -14.76 15.00 -15.06
CA SER A 396 -15.16 16.41 -15.19
C SER A 396 -16.38 16.61 -16.11
N ASN A 397 -16.50 15.79 -17.16
CA ASN A 397 -17.58 15.86 -18.14
C ASN A 397 -18.91 15.23 -17.69
N THR A 398 -18.92 14.51 -16.55
CA THR A 398 -20.14 13.87 -16.01
C THR A 398 -20.70 14.57 -14.76
N VAL A 399 -20.07 15.67 -14.32
CA VAL A 399 -20.64 16.54 -13.28
C VAL A 399 -21.86 17.22 -13.89
N ARG A 400 -23.08 16.72 -13.58
CA ARG A 400 -24.31 17.48 -13.85
C ARG A 400 -24.14 18.85 -13.20
N ARG A 401 -24.17 19.90 -14.01
CA ARG A 401 -24.51 21.26 -13.56
C ARG A 401 -25.97 21.22 -13.09
N SER A 402 -26.23 20.70 -11.89
CA SER A 402 -27.49 20.96 -11.21
C SER A 402 -27.38 22.36 -10.60
N GLN A 403 -28.06 23.29 -11.27
CA GLN A 403 -28.22 24.71 -10.99
C GLN A 403 -28.87 25.02 -9.63
N PRO A 404 -28.80 26.29 -9.18
CA PRO A 404 -29.23 26.73 -7.86
C PRO A 404 -30.75 26.93 -7.77
N CYS A 405 -31.30 26.67 -6.58
CA CYS A 405 -32.44 27.38 -6.01
C CYS A 405 -32.12 27.68 -4.56
#